data_AF-A0A833VAD6-F1
#
_entry.id   AF-A0A833VAD6-F1
#
_cell.length_a   1.000
_cell.length_b   1.000
_cell.length_c   1.000
_cell.angle_alpha   90.00
_cell.angle_beta   90.00
_cell.angle_gamma   90.00
#
_symmetry.space_group_name_H-M   'P 1'
#
loop_
_entity.id
_entity.type
_entity.pdbx_description
1 polymer ?
#
loop_
_entity_poly.entity_id
_entity_poly.type
_entity_poly.pdbx_seq_one_letter_code
_entity_poly.pdbx_strand_id
1 'polypeptide(L)'
;MQPQWQKEQWFTMYSIPDKFQFKLEEPFLHEKLFIGSQYGWLIVLDQHCEPFLFNPLTGESIPLPSITTLLTVRPCHSITGDIVSYFAIIYCFIEDSSPFSYYTHEDYLREITFKKVVISSNPSVVSSNFVAAALVGLVSDLVGVGPDKGTWNLLREEELYMDIMFR
;
A
#
# COMPACT_ATOMS: atom_id res chain seq x y z
N MET A 1 27.13 29.44 -15.62
CA MET A 1 25.85 28.70 -15.52
C MET A 1 26.10 27.31 -16.04
N GLN A 2 26.05 26.28 -15.19
CA GLN A 2 26.13 24.89 -15.64
C GLN A 2 24.73 24.42 -16.06
N PRO A 3 24.59 23.53 -17.07
CA PRO A 3 23.30 22.96 -17.42
C PRO A 3 22.82 22.08 -16.26
N GLN A 4 21.62 22.36 -15.77
CA GLN A 4 20.93 21.54 -14.79
C GLN A 4 20.27 20.39 -15.56
N TRP A 5 20.95 19.25 -15.66
CA TRP A 5 20.38 18.06 -16.26
C TRP A 5 19.33 17.48 -15.31
N GLN A 6 18.04 17.79 -15.53
CA GLN A 6 16.97 16.94 -15.01
C GLN A 6 17.07 15.60 -15.74
N LYS A 7 17.55 14.56 -15.05
CA LYS A 7 17.44 13.20 -15.57
C LYS A 7 15.96 12.85 -15.58
N GLU A 8 15.37 12.76 -16.76
CA GLU A 8 14.09 12.09 -16.94
C GLU A 8 14.23 10.66 -16.38
N GLN A 9 13.58 10.37 -15.27
CA GLN A 9 13.45 9.02 -14.77
C GLN A 9 12.15 8.45 -15.32
N TRP A 10 12.18 7.21 -15.80
CA TRP A 10 11.00 6.52 -16.29
C TRP A 10 11.00 5.12 -15.71
N PHE A 11 9.81 4.60 -15.47
CA PHE A 11 9.62 3.20 -15.12
C PHE A 11 9.05 2.50 -16.35
N THR A 12 9.70 1.43 -16.77
CA THR A 12 9.19 0.60 -17.87
C THR A 12 8.52 -0.63 -17.31
N MET A 13 7.26 -0.82 -17.68
CA MET A 13 6.54 -2.07 -17.47
C MET A 13 6.54 -2.86 -18.77
N TYR A 14 6.65 -4.18 -18.64
CA TYR A 14 6.65 -5.10 -19.77
C TYR A 14 5.47 -6.06 -19.66
N SER A 15 4.59 -6.03 -20.66
CA SER A 15 3.58 -7.07 -20.84
C SER A 15 4.24 -8.28 -21.50
N ILE A 16 4.31 -9.41 -20.78
CA ILE A 16 4.84 -10.66 -21.32
C ILE A 16 3.95 -11.21 -22.44
N PRO A 17 2.61 -11.28 -22.29
CA PRO A 17 1.73 -11.79 -23.36
C PRO A 17 1.81 -10.96 -24.63
N ASP A 18 1.81 -9.63 -24.50
CA ASP A 18 1.72 -8.71 -25.64
C ASP A 18 3.10 -8.30 -26.19
N LYS A 19 4.18 -8.69 -25.51
CA LYS A 19 5.55 -8.26 -25.77
C LYS A 19 5.69 -6.74 -25.88
N PHE A 20 4.91 -6.02 -25.08
CA PHE A 20 4.74 -4.57 -25.17
C PHE A 20 5.41 -3.87 -23.97
N GLN A 21 6.06 -2.72 -24.24
CA GLN A 21 6.65 -1.88 -23.21
C GLN A 21 5.80 -0.63 -22.99
N PHE A 22 5.41 -0.39 -21.75
CA PHE A 22 4.74 0.82 -21.31
C PHE A 22 5.70 1.65 -20.45
N LYS A 23 5.81 2.95 -20.74
CA LYS A 23 6.65 3.88 -19.97
C LYS A 23 5.75 4.77 -19.12
N LEU A 24 6.01 4.76 -17.81
CA LEU A 24 5.36 5.64 -16.86
C LEU A 24 6.28 6.82 -16.56
N GLU A 25 5.75 8.04 -16.64
CA GLU A 25 6.49 9.28 -16.38
C GLU A 25 6.72 9.50 -14.88
N GLU A 26 7.91 10.00 -14.54
CA GLU A 26 8.38 10.33 -13.18
C GLU A 26 7.39 11.13 -12.29
N PRO A 27 6.63 12.13 -12.80
CA PRO A 27 5.75 12.93 -11.94
C PRO A 27 4.68 12.10 -11.23
N PHE A 28 4.30 10.95 -11.79
CA PHE A 28 3.39 10.03 -11.11
C PHE A 28 4.06 9.32 -9.93
N LEU A 29 5.37 9.17 -9.95
CA LEU A 29 6.15 8.28 -9.08
C LEU A 29 6.73 9.00 -7.88
N HIS A 30 6.92 10.32 -7.99
CA HIS A 30 7.41 11.13 -6.90
C HIS A 30 6.53 10.90 -5.65
N GLU A 31 7.18 10.57 -4.53
CA GLU A 31 6.56 10.30 -3.23
C GLU A 31 5.57 9.12 -3.17
N LYS A 32 5.58 8.20 -4.14
CA LYS A 32 4.74 6.97 -4.08
C LYS A 32 5.54 5.72 -3.73
N LEU A 33 4.91 4.80 -3.00
CA LEU A 33 5.48 3.51 -2.63
C LEU A 33 4.69 2.39 -3.31
N PHE A 34 5.40 1.46 -3.96
CA PHE A 34 4.79 0.28 -4.59
C PHE A 34 4.81 -0.89 -3.62
N ILE A 35 3.62 -1.32 -3.20
CA ILE A 35 3.42 -2.38 -2.20
C ILE A 35 2.86 -3.68 -2.80
N GLY A 36 2.72 -3.73 -4.12
CA GLY A 36 2.40 -4.96 -4.84
C GLY A 36 2.01 -4.72 -6.30
N SER A 37 1.80 -5.80 -7.04
CA SER A 37 1.22 -5.78 -8.39
C SER A 37 0.52 -7.11 -8.71
N GLN A 38 -0.64 -7.04 -9.37
CA GLN A 38 -1.47 -8.19 -9.73
C GLN A 38 -2.40 -7.81 -10.91
N TYR A 39 -2.65 -8.72 -11.85
CA TYR A 39 -3.59 -8.54 -12.97
C TYR A 39 -3.37 -7.28 -13.84
N GLY A 40 -2.14 -6.79 -13.94
CA GLY A 40 -1.82 -5.55 -14.66
C GLY A 40 -2.04 -4.27 -13.86
N TRP A 41 -2.49 -4.37 -12.60
CA TRP A 41 -2.62 -3.27 -11.67
C TRP A 41 -1.42 -3.21 -10.72
N LEU A 42 -0.96 -2.00 -10.43
CA LEU A 42 -0.02 -1.68 -9.36
C LEU A 42 -0.82 -1.39 -8.08
N ILE A 43 -0.33 -1.83 -6.93
CA ILE A 43 -0.82 -1.35 -5.63
C ILE A 43 0.15 -0.29 -5.13
N VAL A 44 -0.38 0.91 -4.91
CA VAL A 44 0.39 2.12 -4.67
C VAL A 44 -0.08 2.75 -3.37
N LEU A 45 0.87 3.28 -2.61
CA LEU A 45 0.64 4.09 -1.42
C LEU A 45 1.15 5.51 -1.70
N ASP A 46 0.26 6.49 -1.67
CA ASP A 46 0.62 7.89 -1.91
C ASP A 46 1.39 8.50 -0.72
N GLN A 47 1.72 9.78 -0.85
CA GLN A 47 2.42 10.56 0.17
C GLN A 47 1.65 10.68 1.50
N HIS A 48 0.32 10.53 1.48
CA HIS A 48 -0.56 10.63 2.65
C HIS A 48 -0.88 9.27 3.26
N CYS A 49 -0.17 8.22 2.85
CA CYS A 49 -0.42 6.84 3.28
C CYS A 49 -1.78 6.28 2.80
N GLU A 50 -2.34 6.81 1.71
CA GLU A 50 -3.60 6.33 1.15
C GLU A 50 -3.34 5.28 0.06
N PRO A 51 -3.81 4.03 0.25
CA PRO A 51 -3.57 2.96 -0.70
C PRO A 51 -4.59 2.98 -1.85
N PHE A 52 -4.13 2.72 -3.06
CA PHE A 52 -4.98 2.57 -4.23
C PHE A 52 -4.40 1.59 -5.25
N LEU A 53 -5.28 1.02 -6.08
CA LEU A 53 -4.89 0.30 -7.28
C LEU A 53 -4.72 1.30 -8.42
N PHE A 54 -3.69 1.12 -9.23
CA PHE A 54 -3.44 1.93 -10.41
C PHE A 54 -3.20 1.03 -11.62
N ASN A 55 -3.96 1.24 -12.70
CA ASN A 55 -3.70 0.61 -13.98
C ASN A 55 -2.86 1.55 -14.84
N PRO A 56 -1.57 1.27 -15.04
CA PRO A 56 -0.70 2.15 -15.79
C PRO A 56 -1.06 2.21 -17.28
N LEU A 57 -1.68 1.17 -17.84
CA LEU A 57 -2.06 1.14 -19.25
C LEU A 57 -3.29 1.99 -19.55
N THR A 58 -4.28 2.00 -18.64
CA THR A 58 -5.54 2.73 -18.82
C THR A 58 -5.57 4.07 -18.08
N GLY A 59 -4.67 4.27 -17.12
CA GLY A 59 -4.68 5.42 -16.20
C GLY A 59 -5.75 5.33 -15.12
N GLU A 60 -6.52 4.25 -15.06
CA GLU A 60 -7.59 4.07 -14.07
C GLU A 60 -7.03 3.86 -12.66
N SER A 61 -7.75 4.36 -11.66
CA SER A 61 -7.43 4.17 -10.25
C SER A 61 -8.64 3.70 -9.47
N ILE A 62 -8.38 2.89 -8.44
CA ILE A 62 -9.41 2.36 -7.56
C ILE A 62 -8.92 2.54 -6.12
N PRO A 63 -9.58 3.36 -5.29
CA PRO A 63 -9.17 3.53 -3.90
C PRO A 63 -9.34 2.22 -3.12
N LEU A 64 -8.42 2.00 -2.19
CA LEU A 64 -8.54 1.02 -1.11
C LEU A 64 -8.80 1.76 0.20
N PRO A 65 -9.23 1.07 1.28
CA PRO A 65 -9.43 1.73 2.55
C PRO A 65 -8.17 2.42 3.07
N SER A 66 -8.34 3.59 3.67
CA SER A 66 -7.25 4.33 4.32
C SER A 66 -6.52 3.45 5.33
N ILE A 67 -5.21 3.68 5.45
CA ILE A 67 -4.37 3.08 6.50
C ILE A 67 -4.94 3.30 7.91
N THR A 68 -5.66 4.40 8.11
CA THR A 68 -6.30 4.76 9.38
C THR A 68 -7.44 3.82 9.79
N THR A 69 -7.93 3.00 8.85
CA THR A 69 -8.92 1.95 9.15
C THR A 69 -8.32 0.71 9.81
N LEU A 70 -6.98 0.58 9.81
CA LEU A 70 -6.30 -0.45 10.59
C LEU A 70 -6.46 -0.17 12.09
N LEU A 71 -6.69 -1.21 12.89
CA LEU A 71 -6.85 -1.08 14.34
C LEU A 71 -5.60 -0.52 15.03
N THR A 72 -4.42 -0.75 14.44
CA THR A 72 -3.11 -0.33 14.95
C THR A 72 -2.73 1.10 14.59
N VAL A 73 -3.53 1.80 13.80
CA VAL A 73 -3.22 3.16 13.34
C VAL A 73 -4.35 4.12 13.72
N ARG A 74 -3.97 5.26 14.29
CA ARG A 74 -4.88 6.35 14.63
C ARG A 74 -4.34 7.67 14.08
N PRO A 75 -5.11 8.41 13.27
CA PRO A 75 -4.70 9.73 12.83
C PRO A 75 -4.79 10.73 13.98
N CYS A 76 -3.81 11.62 14.05
CA CYS A 76 -3.80 12.77 14.95
C CYS A 76 -4.15 14.02 14.14
N HIS A 77 -5.17 14.74 14.58
CA HIS A 77 -5.67 15.90 13.86
C HIS A 77 -5.20 17.22 14.49
N SER A 78 -4.96 18.21 13.64
CA SER A 78 -4.82 19.61 14.05
C SER A 78 -6.17 20.16 14.54
N ILE A 79 -6.15 21.39 15.07
CA ILE A 79 -7.37 22.13 15.40
C ILE A 79 -8.23 22.44 14.18
N THR A 80 -7.66 22.44 12.97
CA THR A 80 -8.37 22.64 11.70
C THR A 80 -8.95 21.34 11.13
N GLY A 81 -8.63 20.19 11.73
CA GLY A 81 -9.10 18.87 11.30
C GLY A 81 -8.16 18.13 10.35
N ASP A 82 -7.04 18.74 9.96
CA ASP A 82 -6.04 18.12 9.09
C ASP A 82 -5.22 17.07 9.84
N ILE A 83 -4.85 15.97 9.18
CA ILE A 83 -3.95 14.98 9.77
C ILE A 83 -2.55 15.59 9.84
N VAL A 84 -1.95 15.60 11.03
CA VAL A 84 -0.59 16.14 11.28
C VAL A 84 0.42 15.08 11.69
N SER A 85 -0.06 13.95 12.21
CA SER A 85 0.75 12.79 12.57
C SER A 85 -0.15 11.58 12.77
N TYR A 86 0.47 10.45 13.10
CA TYR A 86 -0.21 9.20 13.40
C TYR A 86 0.28 8.64 14.71
N PHE A 87 -0.62 8.07 15.49
CA PHE A 87 -0.30 7.18 16.59
C PHE A 87 -0.36 5.73 16.08
N ALA A 88 0.76 5.03 16.13
CA ALA A 88 0.89 3.66 15.64
C ALA A 88 1.19 2.70 16.79
N ILE A 89 0.54 1.54 16.78
CA ILE A 89 0.78 0.41 17.68
C ILE A 89 1.52 -0.66 16.88
N ILE A 90 2.68 -1.08 17.36
CA ILE A 90 3.53 -2.08 16.74
C ILE A 90 3.71 -3.27 17.67
N TYR A 91 3.26 -4.42 17.18
CA TYR A 91 3.58 -5.72 17.76
C TYR A 91 4.98 -6.15 17.31
N CYS A 92 5.73 -6.78 18.23
CA CYS A 92 7.08 -7.25 18.01
C CYS A 92 7.14 -8.77 18.19
N PHE A 93 8.14 -9.41 17.58
CA PHE A 93 8.35 -10.87 17.66
C PHE A 93 8.83 -11.39 19.03
N ILE A 94 8.99 -10.51 20.02
CA ILE A 94 9.51 -10.89 21.34
C ILE A 94 8.34 -11.37 22.18
N GLU A 95 8.33 -12.68 22.50
CA GLU A 95 7.36 -13.28 23.41
C GLU A 95 7.28 -12.49 24.73
N ASP A 96 6.06 -12.32 25.25
CA ASP A 96 5.73 -11.55 26.45
C ASP A 96 6.09 -10.05 26.43
N SER A 97 6.52 -9.50 25.28
CA SER A 97 6.69 -8.05 25.15
C SER A 97 5.34 -7.34 24.95
N SER A 98 5.13 -6.26 25.69
CA SER A 98 4.02 -5.36 25.40
C SER A 98 4.22 -4.69 24.04
N PRO A 99 3.16 -4.47 23.25
CA PRO A 99 3.27 -3.73 22.00
C PRO A 99 3.83 -2.33 22.26
N PHE A 100 4.68 -1.87 21.35
CA PHE A 100 5.23 -0.52 21.40
C PHE A 100 4.26 0.43 20.71
N SER A 101 4.11 1.63 21.23
CA SER A 101 3.33 2.67 20.58
C SER A 101 4.11 3.97 20.51
N TYR A 102 4.00 4.68 19.40
CA TYR A 102 4.69 5.95 19.21
C TYR A 102 3.96 6.82 18.19
N TYR A 103 4.30 8.11 18.21
CA TYR A 103 3.83 9.07 17.22
C TYR A 103 4.80 9.11 16.04
N THR A 104 4.26 9.17 14.83
CA THR A 104 5.04 9.16 13.60
C THR A 104 4.40 9.99 12.50
N HIS A 105 5.17 10.27 11.45
CA HIS A 105 4.74 10.97 10.25
C HIS A 105 4.61 10.00 9.07
N GLU A 106 4.08 10.51 7.95
CA GLU A 106 3.71 9.72 6.78
C GLU A 106 4.88 8.89 6.25
N ASP A 107 6.07 9.47 6.11
CA ASP A 107 7.24 8.80 5.55
C ASP A 107 7.55 7.47 6.25
N TYR A 108 7.64 7.49 7.58
CA TYR A 108 7.97 6.29 8.35
C TYR A 108 6.79 5.32 8.43
N LEU A 109 5.56 5.83 8.56
CA LEU A 109 4.36 4.99 8.61
C LEU A 109 4.19 4.16 7.33
N ARG A 110 4.48 4.76 6.17
CA ARG A 110 4.37 4.11 4.85
C ARG A 110 5.30 2.91 4.71
N GLU A 111 6.52 3.02 5.24
CA GLU A 111 7.54 1.98 5.12
C GLU A 111 7.26 0.75 6.00
N ILE A 112 6.60 0.94 7.14
CA ILE A 112 6.45 -0.11 8.15
C ILE A 112 5.06 -0.75 8.16
N THR A 113 4.07 -0.12 7.54
CA THR A 113 2.67 -0.55 7.68
C THR A 113 2.32 -1.63 6.68
N PHE A 114 2.48 -1.41 5.38
CA PHE A 114 2.17 -2.41 4.36
C PHE A 114 3.45 -3.08 3.86
N LYS A 115 3.59 -4.37 4.13
CA LYS A 115 4.69 -5.18 3.57
C LYS A 115 4.36 -5.64 2.15
N LYS A 116 3.11 -6.06 1.95
CA LYS A 116 2.61 -6.52 0.66
C LYS A 116 1.10 -6.42 0.62
N VAL A 117 0.57 -6.10 -0.55
CA VAL A 117 -0.87 -6.19 -0.85
C VAL A 117 -1.05 -7.03 -2.11
N VAL A 118 -2.08 -7.88 -2.10
CA VAL A 118 -2.52 -8.69 -3.25
C VAL A 118 -4.02 -8.55 -3.42
N ILE A 119 -4.51 -8.84 -4.61
CA ILE A 119 -5.94 -8.85 -4.93
C ILE A 119 -6.34 -10.22 -5.49
N SER A 120 -7.56 -10.67 -5.22
CA SER A 120 -8.02 -12.03 -5.56
C SER A 120 -8.43 -12.24 -7.03
N SER A 121 -8.70 -11.16 -7.75
CA SER A 121 -9.17 -11.20 -9.14
C SER A 121 -8.92 -9.86 -9.86
N ASN A 122 -9.02 -9.87 -11.18
CA ASN A 122 -8.84 -8.67 -12.00
C ASN A 122 -9.93 -7.61 -11.67
N PRO A 123 -9.58 -6.40 -11.22
CA PRO A 123 -10.52 -5.31 -10.91
C PRO A 123 -11.27 -4.77 -12.13
N SER A 124 -10.71 -4.93 -13.34
CA SER A 124 -11.33 -4.42 -14.58
C SER A 124 -12.56 -5.22 -15.02
N VAL A 125 -12.82 -6.38 -14.42
CA VAL A 125 -14.01 -7.18 -14.75
C VAL A 125 -15.21 -6.61 -13.98
N VAL A 126 -16.27 -6.21 -14.67
CA VAL A 126 -17.45 -5.53 -14.07
C VAL A 126 -18.12 -6.36 -12.96
N SER A 127 -18.08 -7.69 -13.06
CA SER A 127 -18.60 -8.60 -12.02
C SER A 127 -17.57 -8.93 -10.93
N SER A 128 -16.42 -8.26 -10.90
CA SER A 128 -15.31 -8.57 -9.99
C SER A 128 -15.60 -8.02 -8.61
N ASN A 129 -15.94 -8.93 -7.70
CA ASN A 129 -15.98 -8.71 -6.27
C ASN A 129 -14.62 -9.06 -5.66
N PHE A 130 -13.56 -8.40 -6.14
CA PHE A 130 -12.21 -8.73 -5.68
C PHE A 130 -12.06 -8.40 -4.20
N VAL A 131 -11.32 -9.25 -3.50
CA VAL A 131 -10.83 -9.01 -2.15
C VAL A 131 -9.41 -8.50 -2.27
N ALA A 132 -9.06 -7.46 -1.53
CA ALA A 132 -7.66 -7.09 -1.32
C ALA A 132 -7.21 -7.67 0.02
N ALA A 133 -6.07 -8.35 0.04
CA ALA A 133 -5.44 -8.88 1.26
C ALA A 133 -4.05 -8.26 1.42
N ALA A 134 -3.67 -7.99 2.65
CA ALA A 134 -2.41 -7.33 2.96
C ALA A 134 -1.70 -7.96 4.15
N LEU A 135 -0.37 -7.98 4.06
CA LEU A 135 0.51 -8.25 5.18
C LEU A 135 0.89 -6.92 5.81
N VAL A 136 0.54 -6.73 7.09
CA VAL A 136 0.73 -5.45 7.78
C VAL A 136 1.60 -5.55 9.03
N GLY A 137 2.30 -4.44 9.33
CA GLY A 137 3.12 -4.28 10.52
C GLY A 137 4.34 -5.21 10.58
N LEU A 138 5.09 -5.13 11.69
CA LEU A 138 6.33 -5.89 11.86
C LEU A 138 6.11 -7.40 11.97
N VAL A 139 4.99 -7.85 12.54
CA VAL A 139 4.64 -9.26 12.70
C VAL A 139 3.94 -9.86 11.46
N SER A 140 3.66 -9.06 10.43
CA SER A 140 2.97 -9.50 9.21
C SER A 140 1.55 -10.04 9.48
N ASP A 141 0.73 -9.29 10.20
CA ASP A 141 -0.68 -9.65 10.36
C ASP A 141 -1.36 -9.69 9.00
N LEU A 142 -2.24 -10.67 8.80
CA LEU A 142 -2.99 -10.81 7.55
C LEU A 142 -4.34 -10.11 7.67
N VAL A 143 -4.49 -8.98 6.98
CA VAL A 143 -5.74 -8.22 6.90
C VAL A 143 -6.35 -8.32 5.51
N GLY A 144 -7.65 -8.04 5.42
CA GLY A 144 -8.36 -8.02 4.14
C GLY A 144 -9.50 -7.01 4.11
N VAL A 145 -9.85 -6.63 2.89
CA VAL A 145 -11.01 -5.80 2.57
C VAL A 145 -11.83 -6.50 1.49
N GLY A 146 -13.13 -6.65 1.76
CA GLY A 146 -14.09 -7.24 0.85
C GLY A 146 -14.58 -6.28 -0.26
N PRO A 147 -15.53 -6.75 -1.07
CA PRO A 147 -16.06 -6.02 -2.23
C PRO A 147 -16.72 -4.68 -1.86
N ASP A 148 -17.26 -4.59 -0.64
CA ASP A 148 -18.02 -3.44 -0.14
C ASP A 148 -17.11 -2.31 0.38
N LYS A 149 -15.78 -2.47 0.24
CA LYS A 149 -14.70 -1.51 0.52
C LYS A 149 -14.97 -0.54 1.69
N GLY A 150 -15.01 -1.11 2.88
CA GLY A 150 -15.08 -0.36 4.14
C GLY A 150 -13.69 -0.22 4.78
N THR A 151 -13.37 -1.15 5.68
CA THR A 151 -12.17 -1.11 6.53
C THR A 151 -11.28 -2.32 6.29
N TRP A 152 -9.99 -2.20 6.63
CA TRP A 152 -9.10 -3.36 6.77
C TRP A 152 -9.48 -4.17 8.00
N ASN A 153 -9.75 -5.46 7.83
CA ASN A 153 -10.12 -6.36 8.92
C ASN A 153 -9.11 -7.49 9.05
N LEU A 154 -8.77 -7.87 10.27
CA LEU A 154 -7.91 -9.01 10.54
C LEU A 154 -8.60 -10.28 10.05
N LEU A 155 -7.94 -11.03 9.17
CA LEU A 155 -8.48 -12.27 8.62
C LEU A 155 -8.18 -13.46 9.53
N ARG A 156 -7.05 -13.41 10.26
CA ARG A 156 -6.66 -14.45 11.22
C ARG A 156 -5.66 -13.90 12.24
N GLU A 157 -5.86 -14.21 13.52
CA GLU A 157 -5.11 -13.58 14.63
C GLU A 157 -3.91 -14.39 15.15
N GLU A 158 -3.66 -15.61 14.64
CA GLU A 158 -2.75 -16.56 15.30
C GLU A 158 -1.66 -17.16 14.40
N GLU A 159 -1.45 -16.61 13.20
CA GLU A 159 -0.42 -17.10 12.28
C GLU A 159 0.48 -15.96 11.82
N LEU A 160 1.80 -16.19 11.89
CA LEU A 160 2.78 -15.30 11.26
C LEU A 160 2.78 -15.57 9.76
N TYR A 161 2.36 -14.57 9.00
CA TYR A 161 2.34 -14.68 7.54
C TYR A 161 3.63 -14.14 6.92
N MET A 162 4.13 -14.86 5.93
CA MET A 162 5.25 -14.40 5.12
C MET A 162 4.90 -14.55 3.66
N ASP A 163 5.38 -13.61 2.87
CA ASP A 163 5.36 -13.76 1.42
C ASP A 163 6.34 -14.86 1.03
N ILE A 164 5.84 -15.90 0.35
CA ILE A 164 6.62 -17.06 -0.08
C ILE A 164 7.31 -16.84 -1.44
N MET A 165 7.07 -15.71 -2.09
CA MET A 165 7.76 -15.35 -3.33
C MET A 165 9.16 -14.83 -2.98
N PHE A 166 10.19 -15.59 -3.36
CA PHE A 166 11.60 -15.25 -3.15
C PHE A 166 11.92 -13.84 -3.69
N ARG A 167 12.54 -13.01 -2.84
CA ARG A 167 13.17 -11.74 -3.22
C ARG A 167 14.33 -11.95 -4.18
#